data_AF-A0A969Y7C7-F1
#
_entry.id   AF-A0A969Y7C7-F1
#
_cell.length_a   1.000
_cell.length_b   1.000
_cell.length_c   1.000
_cell.angle_alpha   90.00
_cell.angle_beta   90.00
_cell.angle_gamma   90.00
#
_symmetry.space_group_name_H-M   'P 1'
#
loop_
_entity.id
_entity.type
_entity.pdbx_description
1 polymer ?
#
loop_
_entity_poly.entity_id
_entity_poly.type
_entity_poly.pdbx_seq_one_letter_code
_entity_poly.pdbx_strand_id
1 'polypeptide(L)'
;MFSDYANRPPEQTCLDGTPWVGNDGKNWLVYCHEWVQVGDGRMMAVRMKADWTARVGEPLELFKASQAPWVTNLTSALRPGTNNYVTDGPWLYRTKNGHLQMLWSSFGRGGYSVGVAISRTGKVEGPWVQLPDPLFARDGGHCMMFRTFAGQLLLALHQPNRGGQERAKLFEVEENDDRFTLRRFGHGGFLFAHMALIDYAAFQRRPRSVLARTANTLRHIS
;
A
#
# COMPACT_ATOMS: atom_id res chain seq x y z
N MET A 1 -2.78 4.74 -32.36
CA MET A 1 -3.03 6.19 -32.32
C MET A 1 -3.44 6.52 -30.89
N PHE A 2 -2.69 7.36 -30.17
CA PHE A 2 -3.08 7.80 -28.84
C PHE A 2 -4.21 8.83 -28.97
N SER A 3 -5.14 8.85 -28.03
CA SER A 3 -6.24 9.83 -28.02
C SER A 3 -5.71 11.23 -27.66
N ASP A 4 -6.31 12.27 -28.23
CA ASP A 4 -6.08 13.67 -27.83
C ASP A 4 -6.69 14.02 -26.46
N TYR A 5 -7.50 13.11 -25.89
CA TYR A 5 -8.13 13.29 -24.60
C TYR A 5 -7.34 12.60 -23.49
N ALA A 6 -7.25 13.25 -22.33
CA ALA A 6 -6.67 12.63 -21.15
C ALA A 6 -7.42 11.35 -20.78
N ASN A 7 -6.68 10.31 -20.37
CA ASN A 7 -7.26 9.04 -19.90
C ASN A 7 -8.03 9.18 -18.56
N ARG A 8 -8.01 10.37 -17.97
CA ARG A 8 -8.69 10.76 -16.73
C ARG A 8 -9.60 11.95 -17.04
N PRO A 9 -10.70 12.14 -16.31
CA PRO A 9 -11.62 13.25 -16.62
C PRO A 9 -10.91 14.60 -16.53
N PRO A 10 -11.07 15.49 -17.53
CA PRO A 10 -10.33 16.75 -17.61
C PRO A 10 -10.66 17.73 -16.47
N GLU A 11 -11.83 17.61 -15.85
CA GLU A 11 -12.27 18.40 -14.70
C GLU A 11 -11.65 17.96 -13.37
N GLN A 12 -11.00 16.79 -13.34
CA GLN A 12 -10.36 16.24 -12.15
C GLN A 12 -8.85 16.46 -12.21
N THR A 13 -8.31 17.11 -11.19
CA THR A 13 -6.87 17.08 -10.95
C THR A 13 -6.54 15.70 -10.43
N CYS A 14 -5.76 14.95 -11.22
CA CYS A 14 -5.53 13.54 -10.98
C CYS A 14 -4.05 13.22 -10.90
N LEU A 15 -3.72 12.18 -10.14
CA LEU A 15 -2.37 11.63 -10.01
C LEU A 15 -2.40 10.09 -9.89
N ASP A 16 -1.22 9.49 -9.99
CA ASP A 16 -0.94 8.08 -9.69
C ASP A 16 -1.83 7.05 -10.39
N GLY A 17 -1.92 7.17 -11.72
CA GLY A 17 -2.64 6.19 -12.53
C GLY A 17 -1.93 4.83 -12.58
N THR A 18 -2.58 3.81 -12.03
CA THR A 18 -2.10 2.43 -12.00
C THR A 18 -3.00 1.54 -12.87
N PRO A 19 -2.47 0.92 -13.94
CA PRO A 19 -3.24 0.01 -14.77
C PRO A 19 -3.51 -1.32 -14.06
N TRP A 20 -4.69 -1.88 -14.29
CA TRP A 20 -5.09 -3.19 -13.79
C TRP A 20 -5.94 -3.96 -14.82
N VAL A 21 -5.70 -5.26 -14.94
CA VAL A 21 -6.53 -6.16 -15.75
C VAL A 21 -7.33 -7.05 -14.82
N GLY A 22 -8.65 -6.93 -14.85
CA GLY A 22 -9.58 -7.76 -14.08
C GLY A 22 -9.60 -9.20 -14.55
N ASN A 23 -10.09 -10.11 -13.70
CA ASN A 23 -10.24 -11.54 -14.06
C ASN A 23 -11.24 -11.77 -15.19
N ASP A 24 -12.14 -10.82 -15.42
CA ASP A 24 -13.08 -10.79 -16.54
C ASP A 24 -12.48 -10.17 -17.80
N GLY A 25 -11.15 -9.99 -17.86
CA GLY A 25 -10.42 -9.41 -18.99
C GLY A 25 -10.62 -7.90 -19.14
N LYS A 26 -11.28 -7.26 -18.17
CA LYS A 26 -11.56 -5.83 -18.20
C LYS A 26 -10.34 -5.00 -17.79
N ASN A 27 -9.90 -4.11 -18.67
CA ASN A 27 -8.89 -3.11 -18.34
C ASN A 27 -9.48 -1.98 -17.49
N TRP A 28 -8.71 -1.56 -16.50
CA TRP A 28 -9.01 -0.51 -15.54
C TRP A 28 -7.79 0.39 -15.34
N LEU A 29 -8.03 1.69 -15.24
CA LEU A 29 -7.08 2.65 -14.69
C LEU A 29 -7.58 3.07 -13.31
N VAL A 30 -6.83 2.73 -12.26
CA VAL A 30 -7.10 3.18 -10.89
C VAL A 30 -6.20 4.38 -10.60
N TYR A 31 -6.75 5.44 -10.01
CA TYR A 31 -6.03 6.71 -9.85
C TYR A 31 -6.57 7.50 -8.64
N CYS A 32 -5.88 8.58 -8.28
CA CYS A 32 -6.34 9.48 -7.22
C CYS A 32 -6.99 10.75 -7.79
N HIS A 33 -8.16 11.13 -7.29
CA HIS A 33 -8.69 12.50 -7.43
C HIS A 33 -8.08 13.34 -6.32
N GLU A 34 -7.26 14.31 -6.71
CA GLU A 34 -6.33 14.99 -5.83
C GLU A 34 -7.04 15.72 -4.67
N TRP A 35 -6.63 15.41 -3.44
CA TRP A 35 -7.13 16.00 -2.21
C TRP A 35 -7.01 17.54 -2.18
N VAL A 36 -6.05 18.11 -2.91
CA VAL A 36 -5.90 19.56 -3.08
C VAL A 36 -7.17 20.20 -3.64
N GLN A 37 -7.84 19.51 -4.56
CA GLN A 37 -9.08 19.95 -5.19
C GLN A 37 -10.31 19.60 -4.34
N VAL A 38 -10.32 18.44 -3.66
CA VAL A 38 -11.55 17.85 -3.08
C VAL A 38 -11.57 17.75 -1.55
N GLY A 39 -10.47 18.12 -0.89
CA GLY A 39 -10.25 18.07 0.55
C GLY A 39 -10.05 16.66 1.12
N ASP A 40 -11.00 15.78 0.86
CA ASP A 40 -10.91 14.35 1.17
C ASP A 40 -10.61 13.58 -0.12
N GLY A 41 -9.33 13.28 -0.33
CA GLY A 41 -8.82 12.62 -1.54
C GLY A 41 -9.61 11.35 -1.84
N ARG A 42 -9.85 11.11 -3.13
CA ARG A 42 -10.64 9.97 -3.58
C ARG A 42 -9.77 8.98 -4.31
N MET A 43 -10.01 7.71 -4.05
CA MET A 43 -9.53 6.63 -4.91
C MET A 43 -10.59 6.37 -5.97
N MET A 44 -10.18 6.44 -7.23
CA MET A 44 -11.06 6.37 -8.39
C MET A 44 -10.66 5.21 -9.29
N ALA A 45 -11.61 4.69 -10.06
CA ALA A 45 -11.31 3.77 -11.15
C ALA A 45 -12.10 4.15 -12.40
N VAL A 46 -11.52 3.95 -13.58
CA VAL A 46 -12.22 4.09 -14.85
C VAL A 46 -11.89 2.90 -15.75
N ARG A 47 -12.88 2.41 -16.49
CA ARG A 47 -12.67 1.35 -17.48
C ARG A 47 -11.83 1.89 -18.62
N MET A 48 -10.94 1.07 -19.15
CA MET A 48 -10.14 1.37 -20.32
C MET A 48 -10.52 0.45 -21.48
N LYS A 49 -10.33 0.93 -22.71
CA LYS A 49 -10.36 0.06 -23.91
C LYS A 49 -9.33 -1.05 -23.79
N ALA A 50 -9.56 -2.14 -24.52
CA ALA A 50 -8.65 -3.29 -24.54
C ALA A 50 -7.21 -2.92 -24.95
N ASP A 51 -7.07 -1.91 -25.80
CA ASP A 51 -5.80 -1.36 -26.30
C ASP A 51 -5.24 -0.19 -25.46
N TRP A 52 -5.89 0.15 -24.34
CA TRP A 52 -5.52 1.25 -23.43
C TRP A 52 -5.52 2.66 -24.04
N THR A 53 -6.07 2.84 -25.25
CA THR A 53 -6.01 4.12 -25.97
C THR A 53 -6.96 5.19 -25.44
N ALA A 54 -8.03 4.78 -24.75
CA ALA A 54 -9.02 5.68 -24.19
C ALA A 54 -9.80 5.02 -23.03
N ARG A 55 -10.40 5.87 -22.18
CA ARG A 55 -11.39 5.45 -21.19
C ARG A 55 -12.71 5.00 -21.83
N VAL A 56 -13.48 4.21 -21.10
CA VAL A 56 -14.81 3.72 -21.46
C VAL A 56 -15.79 4.10 -20.35
N GLY A 57 -16.69 5.04 -20.63
CA GLY A 57 -17.65 5.53 -19.65
C GLY A 57 -17.05 6.45 -18.58
N GLU A 58 -17.82 6.65 -17.51
CA GLU A 58 -17.44 7.53 -16.41
C GLU A 58 -16.65 6.81 -15.32
N PRO A 59 -15.74 7.51 -14.62
CA PRO A 59 -15.07 6.95 -13.47
C PRO A 59 -16.04 6.69 -12.31
N LEU A 60 -15.65 5.74 -11.47
CA LEU A 60 -16.32 5.42 -10.24
C LEU A 60 -15.43 5.74 -9.03
N GLU A 61 -16.03 6.28 -7.97
CA GLU A 61 -15.37 6.46 -6.68
C GLU A 61 -15.31 5.11 -5.96
N LEU A 62 -14.10 4.67 -5.59
CA LEU A 62 -13.87 3.43 -4.85
C LEU A 62 -14.02 3.63 -3.35
N PHE A 63 -13.39 4.68 -2.84
CA PHE A 63 -13.43 5.10 -1.44
C PHE A 63 -12.77 6.48 -1.30
N LYS A 64 -12.95 7.09 -0.13
CA LYS A 64 -12.26 8.32 0.29
C LYS A 64 -11.19 8.01 1.33
N ALA A 65 -10.16 8.85 1.43
CA ALA A 65 -9.08 8.64 2.39
C ALA A 65 -9.58 8.57 3.84
N SER A 66 -10.54 9.43 4.21
CA SER A 66 -11.13 9.46 5.57
C SER A 66 -11.85 8.17 6.00
N GLN A 67 -12.17 7.27 5.07
CA GLN A 67 -12.81 5.98 5.39
C GLN A 67 -11.84 4.98 6.05
N ALA A 68 -10.53 5.21 5.93
CA ALA A 68 -9.54 4.40 6.62
C ALA A 68 -9.25 4.96 8.03
N PRO A 69 -9.41 4.15 9.09
CA PRO A 69 -9.33 4.65 10.47
C PRO A 69 -7.90 5.02 10.91
N TRP A 70 -6.88 4.59 10.17
CA TRP A 70 -5.48 4.96 10.42
C TRP A 70 -5.07 6.30 9.79
N VAL A 71 -5.91 6.86 8.91
CA VAL A 71 -5.63 8.11 8.20
C VAL A 71 -5.92 9.31 9.08
N THR A 72 -5.06 10.32 8.99
CA THR A 72 -5.17 11.58 9.73
C THR A 72 -5.32 12.76 8.77
N ASN A 73 -6.10 13.76 9.17
CA ASN A 73 -6.19 15.01 8.45
C ASN A 73 -4.86 15.78 8.56
N LEU A 74 -4.26 16.14 7.42
CA LEU A 74 -3.06 16.97 7.42
C LEU A 74 -3.38 18.39 7.85
N THR A 75 -2.53 18.93 8.73
CA THR A 75 -2.48 20.38 8.92
C THR A 75 -1.64 20.98 7.80
N SER A 76 -2.26 21.73 6.90
CA SER A 76 -1.58 22.45 5.83
C SER A 76 -1.51 23.94 6.17
N ALA A 77 -0.31 24.52 6.17
CA ALA A 77 -0.14 25.97 6.32
C ALA A 77 -0.78 26.76 5.15
N LEU A 78 -0.82 26.14 3.96
CA LEU A 78 -1.44 26.72 2.76
C LEU A 78 -2.97 26.56 2.76
N ARG A 79 -3.50 25.63 3.57
CA ARG A 79 -4.93 25.35 3.72
C ARG A 79 -5.29 25.08 5.20
N PRO A 80 -5.21 26.11 6.06
CA PRO A 80 -5.51 25.93 7.48
C PRO A 80 -7.01 25.66 7.68
N GLY A 81 -7.33 24.72 8.56
CA GLY A 81 -8.72 24.43 8.94
C GLY A 81 -9.56 23.66 7.92
N THR A 82 -8.98 23.17 6.83
CA THR A 82 -9.69 22.34 5.84
C THR A 82 -9.49 20.85 6.09
N ASN A 83 -10.35 20.03 5.47
CA ASN A 83 -10.09 18.61 5.30
C ASN A 83 -8.96 18.45 4.27
N ASN A 84 -7.89 17.76 4.66
CA ASN A 84 -6.69 17.50 3.86
C ASN A 84 -6.31 16.02 4.02
N TYR A 85 -7.20 15.13 3.60
CA TYR A 85 -6.96 13.69 3.62
C TYR A 85 -6.37 13.25 2.28
N VAL A 86 -5.14 12.76 2.31
CA VAL A 86 -4.38 12.43 1.09
C VAL A 86 -4.78 11.04 0.58
N THR A 87 -4.96 10.89 -0.73
CA THR A 87 -4.88 9.61 -1.43
C THR A 87 -3.66 9.64 -2.35
N ASP A 88 -2.88 8.56 -2.34
CA ASP A 88 -1.65 8.47 -3.11
C ASP A 88 -1.28 7.01 -3.42
N GLY A 89 -0.58 6.77 -4.53
CA GLY A 89 0.06 5.51 -4.90
C GLY A 89 -0.80 4.24 -4.80
N PRO A 90 -1.94 4.12 -5.53
CA PRO A 90 -2.70 2.88 -5.57
C PRO A 90 -1.91 1.76 -6.25
N TRP A 91 -1.88 0.60 -5.63
CA TRP A 91 -1.27 -0.61 -6.18
C TRP A 91 -2.19 -1.80 -5.93
N LEU A 92 -2.73 -2.37 -7.00
CA LEU A 92 -3.62 -3.53 -6.92
C LEU A 92 -2.79 -4.81 -6.89
N TYR A 93 -3.17 -5.73 -6.02
CA TYR A 93 -2.52 -7.03 -5.87
C TYR A 93 -3.57 -8.12 -5.69
N ARG A 94 -3.37 -9.24 -6.38
CA ARG A 94 -4.17 -10.44 -6.19
C ARG A 94 -3.41 -11.42 -5.31
N THR A 95 -4.01 -11.77 -4.19
CA THR A 95 -3.48 -12.74 -3.23
C THR A 95 -3.52 -14.17 -3.79
N LYS A 96 -2.79 -15.09 -3.15
CA LYS A 96 -2.72 -16.53 -3.45
C LYS A 96 -4.09 -17.20 -3.36
N ASN A 97 -4.97 -16.73 -2.46
CA ASN A 97 -6.35 -17.20 -2.34
C ASN A 97 -7.32 -16.51 -3.34
N GLY A 98 -6.80 -15.65 -4.23
CA GLY A 98 -7.55 -15.04 -5.32
C GLY A 98 -8.24 -13.71 -4.97
N HIS A 99 -8.18 -13.27 -3.71
CA HIS A 99 -8.76 -12.01 -3.28
C HIS A 99 -8.04 -10.81 -3.90
N LEU A 100 -8.79 -9.74 -4.15
CA LEU A 100 -8.26 -8.50 -4.68
C LEU A 100 -8.04 -7.50 -3.53
N GLN A 101 -6.82 -7.01 -3.42
CA GLN A 101 -6.44 -5.99 -2.46
C GLN A 101 -5.81 -4.79 -3.17
N MET A 102 -5.87 -3.64 -2.52
CA MET A 102 -5.23 -2.40 -2.94
C MET A 102 -4.35 -1.91 -1.82
N LEU A 103 -3.06 -1.82 -2.08
CA LEU A 103 -2.14 -1.04 -1.27
C LEU A 103 -2.25 0.42 -1.73
N TRP A 104 -2.24 1.34 -0.79
CA TRP A 104 -2.32 2.77 -1.09
C TRP A 104 -1.73 3.56 0.07
N SER A 105 -1.40 4.83 -0.17
CA SER A 105 -0.69 5.65 0.80
C SER A 105 -1.47 6.89 1.21
N SER A 106 -1.26 7.28 2.46
CA SER A 106 -1.78 8.51 3.06
C SER A 106 -0.93 8.89 4.28
N PHE A 107 -1.34 9.92 5.02
CA PHE A 107 -0.68 10.33 6.25
C PHE A 107 -1.42 9.76 7.46
N GLY A 108 -0.68 9.04 8.30
CA GLY A 108 -1.14 8.55 9.59
C GLY A 108 -0.26 9.08 10.72
N ARG A 109 -0.46 8.53 11.94
CA ARG A 109 0.30 8.93 13.14
C ARG A 109 1.83 8.81 12.98
N GLY A 110 2.30 7.87 12.16
CA GLY A 110 3.72 7.62 11.90
C GLY A 110 4.30 8.40 10.71
N GLY A 111 3.59 9.43 10.21
CA GLY A 111 3.93 10.11 8.97
C GLY A 111 3.31 9.44 7.74
N TYR A 112 3.96 9.59 6.59
CA TYR A 112 3.50 8.94 5.36
C TYR A 112 3.51 7.42 5.54
N SER A 113 2.42 6.76 5.16
CA SER A 113 2.11 5.38 5.54
C SER A 113 1.44 4.63 4.40
N VAL A 114 1.60 3.31 4.37
CA VAL A 114 0.92 2.39 3.45
C VAL A 114 -0.19 1.66 4.19
N GLY A 115 -1.42 1.74 3.69
CA GLY A 115 -2.54 0.93 4.12
C GLY A 115 -2.97 -0.09 3.08
N VAL A 116 -3.95 -0.91 3.46
CA VAL A 116 -4.53 -1.96 2.61
C VAL A 116 -6.05 -1.87 2.64
N ALA A 117 -6.66 -1.91 1.46
CA ALA A 117 -8.09 -2.08 1.28
C ALA A 117 -8.38 -3.41 0.58
N ILE A 118 -9.43 -4.12 1.02
CA ILE A 118 -9.85 -5.42 0.46
C ILE A 118 -11.13 -5.22 -0.34
N SER A 119 -11.16 -5.68 -1.59
CA SER A 119 -12.40 -5.75 -2.37
C SER A 119 -13.20 -6.98 -1.97
N ARG A 120 -14.42 -6.77 -1.45
CA ARG A 120 -15.31 -7.87 -1.01
C ARG A 120 -15.81 -8.76 -2.14
N THR A 121 -15.76 -8.27 -3.38
CA THR A 121 -16.22 -9.02 -4.56
C THR A 121 -15.07 -9.59 -5.38
N GLY A 122 -13.82 -9.24 -5.05
CA GLY A 122 -12.65 -9.56 -5.89
C GLY A 122 -12.57 -8.75 -7.18
N LYS A 123 -13.45 -7.77 -7.38
CA LYS A 123 -13.52 -6.88 -8.55
C LYS A 123 -13.14 -5.44 -8.21
N VAL A 124 -12.75 -4.65 -9.21
CA VAL A 124 -12.29 -3.27 -9.01
C VAL A 124 -13.39 -2.38 -8.46
N GLU A 125 -14.63 -2.65 -8.85
CA GLU A 125 -15.82 -1.92 -8.41
C GLU A 125 -16.07 -2.00 -6.90
N GLY A 126 -15.40 -2.93 -6.19
CA GLY A 126 -15.54 -3.07 -4.74
C GLY A 126 -16.83 -3.81 -4.33
N PRO A 127 -17.41 -3.51 -3.15
CA PRO A 127 -16.99 -2.46 -2.21
C PRO A 127 -15.63 -2.75 -1.59
N TRP A 128 -14.90 -1.68 -1.26
CA TRP A 128 -13.58 -1.73 -0.65
C TRP A 128 -13.68 -1.53 0.86
N VAL A 129 -13.12 -2.47 1.64
CA VAL A 129 -13.07 -2.39 3.10
C VAL A 129 -11.64 -2.12 3.53
N GLN A 130 -11.44 -1.01 4.25
CA GLN A 130 -10.15 -0.59 4.77
C GLN A 130 -9.73 -1.50 5.93
N LEU A 131 -8.49 -1.98 5.91
CA LEU A 131 -7.90 -2.59 7.10
C LEU A 131 -7.63 -1.50 8.15
N PRO A 132 -7.86 -1.80 9.44
CA PRO A 132 -7.82 -0.77 10.47
C PRO A 132 -6.41 -0.24 10.73
N ASP A 133 -5.40 -1.07 10.51
CA ASP A 133 -3.99 -0.73 10.75
C ASP A 133 -3.24 -0.60 9.42
N PRO A 134 -2.28 0.34 9.33
CA PRO A 134 -1.41 0.47 8.18
C PRO A 134 -0.43 -0.72 8.10
N LEU A 135 -0.13 -1.17 6.89
CA LEU A 135 0.93 -2.15 6.61
C LEU A 135 2.32 -1.59 6.91
N PHE A 136 2.51 -0.28 6.69
CA PHE A 136 3.75 0.43 6.98
C PHE A 136 3.45 1.83 7.51
N ALA A 137 4.01 2.18 8.68
CA ALA A 137 3.76 3.47 9.35
C ALA A 137 5.03 4.11 9.90
N ARG A 138 6.06 4.21 9.05
CA ARG A 138 7.39 4.73 9.43
C ARG A 138 7.87 5.80 8.47
N ASP A 139 6.98 6.72 8.09
CA ASP A 139 7.28 7.85 7.20
C ASP A 139 7.79 7.42 5.81
N GLY A 140 7.05 6.55 5.13
CA GLY A 140 7.34 6.07 3.79
C GLY A 140 6.10 5.43 3.15
N GLY A 141 6.04 5.45 1.81
CA GLY A 141 4.84 5.02 1.09
C GLY A 141 5.04 5.02 -0.42
N HIS A 142 3.95 5.23 -1.16
CA HIS A 142 3.88 5.06 -2.61
C HIS A 142 4.47 3.71 -3.03
N CYS A 143 3.91 2.63 -2.47
CA CYS A 143 4.51 1.32 -2.61
C CYS A 143 4.03 0.59 -3.86
N MET A 144 4.84 -0.37 -4.30
CA MET A 144 4.45 -1.41 -5.25
C MET A 144 4.92 -2.78 -4.75
N MET A 145 4.20 -3.83 -5.10
CA MET A 145 4.57 -5.22 -4.83
C MET A 145 4.85 -5.98 -6.12
N PHE A 146 5.93 -6.76 -6.14
CA PHE A 146 6.34 -7.54 -7.31
C PHE A 146 7.05 -8.83 -6.90
N ARG A 147 7.12 -9.79 -7.83
CA ARG A 147 7.91 -11.01 -7.66
C ARG A 147 9.25 -10.85 -8.35
N THR A 148 10.32 -11.21 -7.67
CA THR A 148 11.64 -11.37 -8.28
C THR A 148 11.63 -12.52 -9.30
N PHE A 149 12.67 -12.63 -10.13
CA PHE A 149 12.84 -13.77 -11.03
C PHE A 149 12.93 -15.12 -10.30
N ALA A 150 13.31 -15.13 -9.02
CA ALA A 150 13.32 -16.32 -8.17
C ALA A 150 11.96 -16.59 -7.47
N GLY A 151 10.91 -15.83 -7.80
CA GLY A 151 9.56 -16.00 -7.26
C GLY A 151 9.30 -15.34 -5.90
N GLN A 152 10.32 -14.79 -5.25
CA GLN A 152 10.19 -14.10 -3.97
C GLN A 152 9.37 -12.82 -4.12
N LEU A 153 8.37 -12.64 -3.24
CA LEU A 153 7.51 -11.45 -3.21
C LEU A 153 8.19 -10.33 -2.42
N LEU A 154 8.36 -9.18 -3.07
CA LEU A 154 8.91 -7.98 -2.48
C LEU A 154 7.92 -6.82 -2.56
N LEU A 155 8.06 -5.89 -1.63
CA LEU A 155 7.45 -4.58 -1.63
C LEU A 155 8.54 -3.52 -1.73
N ALA A 156 8.41 -2.61 -2.69
CA ALA A 156 9.23 -1.40 -2.80
C ALA A 156 8.42 -0.19 -2.35
N LEU A 157 9.06 0.72 -1.60
CA LEU A 157 8.51 2.04 -1.23
C LEU A 157 9.66 3.05 -1.09
N HIS A 158 9.37 4.35 -1.06
CA HIS A 158 10.36 5.35 -0.66
C HIS A 158 10.28 5.67 0.83
N GLN A 159 11.43 5.89 1.45
CA GLN A 159 11.54 6.29 2.85
C GLN A 159 12.88 7.02 3.11
N PRO A 160 12.93 8.07 3.95
CA PRO A 160 11.77 8.74 4.57
C PRO A 160 10.97 9.58 3.56
N ASN A 161 9.82 10.11 3.95
CA ASN A 161 9.03 11.05 3.16
C ASN A 161 9.49 12.49 3.43
N ARG A 162 10.77 12.76 3.16
CA ARG A 162 11.43 14.04 3.41
C ARG A 162 12.30 14.44 2.22
N GLY A 163 12.00 15.59 1.64
CA GLY A 163 12.63 16.10 0.42
C GLY A 163 14.15 15.91 0.39
N GLY A 164 14.63 15.22 -0.65
CA GLY A 164 16.04 14.94 -0.94
C GLY A 164 16.62 13.75 -0.17
N GLN A 165 15.93 13.26 0.86
CA GLN A 165 16.39 12.14 1.68
C GLN A 165 15.71 10.82 1.29
N GLU A 166 14.68 10.85 0.46
CA GLU A 166 13.94 9.67 0.00
C GLU A 166 14.91 8.65 -0.59
N ARG A 167 14.82 7.40 -0.15
CA ARG A 167 15.52 6.28 -0.77
C ARG A 167 14.56 5.12 -0.96
N ALA A 168 14.69 4.42 -2.07
CA ALA A 168 13.99 3.15 -2.27
C ALA A 168 14.38 2.16 -1.16
N LYS A 169 13.38 1.52 -0.57
CA LYS A 169 13.53 0.43 0.39
C LYS A 169 12.79 -0.78 -0.15
N LEU A 170 13.42 -1.94 0.00
CA LEU A 170 12.83 -3.22 -0.35
C LEU A 170 12.53 -4.01 0.92
N PHE A 171 11.34 -4.57 0.97
CA PHE A 171 10.87 -5.44 2.02
C PHE A 171 10.43 -6.76 1.40
N GLU A 172 10.77 -7.86 2.04
CA GLU A 172 10.16 -9.14 1.76
C GLU A 172 8.74 -9.14 2.30
N VAL A 173 7.82 -9.71 1.54
CA VAL A 173 6.42 -9.81 1.93
C VAL A 173 6.10 -11.27 2.20
N GLU A 174 5.69 -11.54 3.43
CA GLU A 174 5.03 -12.79 3.75
C GLU A 174 3.51 -12.57 3.67
N GLU A 175 2.86 -13.46 2.93
CA GLU A 175 1.43 -13.40 2.64
C GLU A 175 0.74 -14.54 3.37
N ASN A 176 -0.12 -14.17 4.32
CA ASN A 176 -0.91 -15.05 5.17
C ASN A 176 -2.39 -14.70 4.99
N ASP A 177 -3.08 -15.46 4.14
CA ASP A 177 -4.43 -15.19 3.67
C ASP A 177 -4.59 -13.75 3.14
N ASP A 178 -5.36 -12.93 3.85
CA ASP A 178 -5.63 -11.54 3.51
C ASP A 178 -4.71 -10.53 4.20
N ARG A 179 -3.63 -11.01 4.84
CA ARG A 179 -2.67 -10.17 5.56
C ARG A 179 -1.28 -10.28 4.96
N PHE A 180 -0.61 -9.13 4.90
CA PHE A 180 0.80 -9.03 4.56
C PHE A 180 1.60 -8.68 5.81
N THR A 181 2.78 -9.28 5.92
CA THR A 181 3.80 -8.85 6.89
C THR A 181 5.11 -8.55 6.17
N LEU A 182 5.86 -7.57 6.68
CA LEU A 182 7.06 -7.06 6.04
C LEU A 182 8.32 -7.47 6.80
N ARG A 183 9.33 -7.95 6.07
CA ARG A 183 10.68 -8.19 6.61
C ARG A 183 11.69 -7.39 5.80
N ARG A 184 12.72 -6.82 6.44
CA ARG A 184 13.73 -6.04 5.70
C ARG A 184 14.51 -6.97 4.76
N PHE A 185 14.60 -6.60 3.48
CA PHE A 185 15.37 -7.38 2.51
C PHE A 185 16.86 -7.39 2.91
N GLY A 186 17.44 -8.58 3.02
CA GLY A 186 18.88 -8.78 3.25
C GLY A 186 19.39 -8.62 4.69
N HIS A 187 18.55 -8.47 5.72
CA HIS A 187 18.96 -8.58 7.15
C HIS A 187 17.91 -9.38 7.93
N GLY A 188 18.33 -10.43 8.64
CA GLY A 188 17.46 -11.41 9.34
C GLY A 188 16.72 -10.87 10.57
N GLY A 189 15.83 -9.87 10.39
CA GLY A 189 14.95 -9.36 11.43
C GLY A 189 13.56 -9.03 10.87
N PHE A 190 12.53 -9.62 11.47
CA PHE A 190 11.12 -9.34 11.17
C PHE A 190 10.76 -7.90 11.53
N LEU A 191 10.06 -7.18 10.64
CA LEU A 191 9.38 -5.94 11.00
C LEU A 191 7.95 -6.37 11.40
N PHE A 192 7.71 -6.53 12.70
CA PHE A 192 6.39 -6.94 13.17
C PHE A 192 5.36 -5.82 12.92
N ALA A 193 4.59 -5.95 11.84
CA ALA A 193 3.39 -5.17 11.55
C ALA A 193 2.15 -6.04 11.88
N HIS A 194 1.81 -6.06 13.16
CA HIS A 194 0.49 -6.34 13.77
C HIS A 194 0.76 -6.78 15.22
N MET A 195 0.55 -5.88 16.17
CA MET A 195 0.34 -6.26 17.57
C MET A 195 -0.78 -5.37 18.11
N ALA A 196 -1.90 -6.00 18.48
CA ALA A 196 -2.81 -5.36 19.42
C ALA A 196 -2.10 -5.26 20.78
N LEU A 197 -2.54 -4.35 21.65
CA LEU A 197 -1.97 -4.18 23.01
C LEU A 197 -1.85 -5.50 23.80
N ILE A 198 -2.71 -6.48 23.50
CA ILE A 198 -2.72 -7.82 24.12
C ILE A 198 -1.46 -8.63 23.75
N ASP A 199 -0.97 -8.49 22.53
CA ASP A 199 0.19 -9.26 22.05
C ASP A 199 1.49 -8.76 22.74
N TYR A 200 1.56 -7.46 23.10
CA TYR A 200 2.74 -6.87 23.74
C TYR A 200 2.97 -7.43 25.14
N ALA A 201 1.88 -7.66 25.87
CA ALA A 201 1.92 -8.31 27.18
C ALA A 201 2.39 -9.79 27.09
N ALA A 202 2.10 -10.48 25.99
CA ALA A 202 2.56 -11.85 25.78
C ALA A 202 4.06 -11.93 25.40
N PHE A 203 4.58 -10.94 24.66
CA PHE A 203 5.99 -10.86 24.29
C PHE A 203 6.91 -10.55 25.48
N GLN A 204 6.49 -9.68 26.41
CA GLN A 204 7.27 -9.37 27.62
C GLN A 204 7.36 -10.52 28.63
N ARG A 205 6.52 -11.56 28.51
CA ARG A 205 6.47 -12.69 29.45
C ARG A 205 7.33 -13.89 29.07
N ARG A 206 8.12 -13.83 27.98
CA ARG A 206 9.04 -14.93 27.65
C ARG A 206 10.34 -14.82 28.46
N PRO A 207 10.74 -15.86 29.23
CA PRO A 207 12.00 -15.85 29.97
C PRO A 207 13.20 -15.72 29.02
N ARG A 208 14.14 -14.83 29.37
CA ARG A 208 15.45 -14.70 28.72
C ARG A 208 16.32 -15.92 29.06
N SER A 209 16.12 -17.06 28.39
CA SER A 209 17.03 -18.20 28.55
C SER A 209 17.05 -19.18 27.37
N VAL A 210 17.03 -18.73 26.11
CA VAL A 210 17.42 -19.59 24.97
C VAL A 210 18.00 -18.76 23.83
N LEU A 211 19.19 -18.19 23.99
CA LEU A 211 20.02 -17.67 22.89
C LEU A 211 21.49 -17.63 23.33
N ALA A 212 22.03 -18.80 23.68
CA ALA A 212 23.48 -19.00 23.83
C ALA A 212 23.77 -20.49 23.73
N ARG A 213 23.95 -21.02 22.51
CA ARG A 213 24.70 -22.25 22.18
C ARG A 213 24.59 -22.52 20.68
N THR A 214 25.43 -21.84 19.91
CA THR A 214 25.98 -22.32 18.62
C THR A 214 27.09 -21.37 18.17
N ALA A 215 28.19 -21.35 18.93
CA ALA A 215 29.49 -20.89 18.45
C ALA A 215 30.56 -21.59 19.30
N ASN A 216 31.60 -22.09 18.63
CA ASN A 216 32.69 -22.94 19.12
C ASN A 216 32.34 -24.43 19.27
N THR A 217 32.80 -25.25 18.33
CA THR A 217 34.06 -26.00 18.49
C THR A 217 34.43 -26.66 17.17
N LEU A 218 35.40 -26.10 16.44
CA LEU A 218 36.21 -26.80 15.44
C LEU A 218 37.65 -26.38 15.72
N ARG A 219 38.44 -27.27 16.35
CA ARG A 219 39.92 -27.25 16.34
C ARG A 219 40.48 -28.54 16.98
N HIS A 220 41.29 -29.24 16.15
CA HIS A 220 42.31 -30.28 16.44
C HIS A 220 41.79 -31.69 16.85
N ILE A 221 41.94 -32.76 16.04
CA ILE A 221 43.15 -33.52 15.63
C ILE A 221 43.93 -34.09 16.81
N SER A 222 43.57 -35.32 17.23
CA SER A 222 44.38 -36.56 17.21
C SER A 222 43.57 -37.68 17.85
#